data_AF-A0A1W1WPD5-F1
#
_entry.id   AF-A0A1W1WPD5-F1
#
_cell.length_a   1.000
_cell.length_b   1.000
_cell.length_c   1.000
_cell.angle_alpha   90.00
_cell.angle_beta   90.00
_cell.angle_gamma   90.00
#
_symmetry.space_group_name_H-M   'P 1'
#
loop_
_entity.id
_entity.type
_entity.pdbx_description
1 polymer ?
#
loop_
_entity_poly.entity_id
_entity_poly.type
_entity_poly.pdbx_seq_one_letter_code
_entity_poly.pdbx_strand_id
1 'polypeptide(L)'
;MTLPPSLHRLFYRYHADQLDTERHAALIIPTVLADGDFPDWDWLFAVYGWDTIQQWIQEPGHAASLPPPMEWLWTAILLGTPQETPRWSGGNARRSVPPDALPAWFPPEWR
;
A
#
# COMPACT_ATOMS: atom_id res chain seq x y z
N MET A 1 12.46 14.97 12.32
CA MET A 1 11.56 15.31 13.44
C MET A 1 10.86 14.04 13.90
N THR A 2 10.38 13.95 15.14
CA THR A 2 9.63 12.76 15.58
C THR A 2 8.21 12.74 15.00
N LEU A 3 7.69 11.54 14.69
CA LEU A 3 6.34 11.36 14.18
C LEU A 3 5.27 11.84 15.19
N PRO A 4 4.28 12.65 14.76
CA PRO A 4 3.20 13.12 15.63
C PRO A 4 2.38 11.97 16.23
N PRO A 5 1.93 12.08 17.50
CA PRO A 5 1.12 11.05 18.16
C PRO A 5 -0.16 10.67 17.42
N SER A 6 -0.80 11.60 16.69
CA SER A 6 -2.01 11.32 15.91
C SER A 6 -1.79 10.24 14.84
N LEU A 7 -0.59 10.16 14.28
CA LEU A 7 -0.23 9.20 13.24
C LEU A 7 0.18 7.84 13.78
N HIS A 8 0.45 7.72 15.09
CA HIS A 8 0.94 6.47 15.68
C HIS A 8 0.02 5.29 15.41
N ARG A 9 -1.29 5.53 15.28
CA ARG A 9 -2.30 4.51 14.93
C ARG A 9 -2.04 3.80 13.59
N LEU A 10 -1.39 4.47 12.63
CA LEU A 10 -1.08 3.89 11.31
C LEU A 10 0.12 2.93 11.39
N PHE A 11 0.98 3.10 12.40
CA PHE A 11 2.23 2.36 12.55
C PHE A 11 2.16 1.32 13.66
N TYR A 12 1.03 0.62 13.81
CA TYR A 12 0.78 -0.36 14.89
C TYR A 12 1.78 -1.53 14.94
N ARG A 13 2.56 -1.75 13.88
CA ARG A 13 3.61 -2.77 13.79
C ARG A 13 5.01 -2.26 14.17
N TYR A 14 5.16 -0.96 14.43
CA TYR A 14 6.43 -0.29 14.68
C TYR A 14 6.39 0.50 15.99
N HIS A 15 7.57 0.83 16.51
CA HIS A 15 7.72 1.83 17.56
C HIS A 15 7.53 3.22 16.96
N ALA A 16 6.27 3.64 16.80
CA ALA A 16 5.90 4.89 16.14
C ALA A 16 6.54 6.14 16.79
N ASP A 17 6.78 6.08 18.10
CA ASP A 17 7.47 7.09 18.90
C ASP A 17 8.96 7.24 18.55
N GLN A 18 9.55 6.25 17.88
CA GLN A 18 10.95 6.25 17.44
C GLN A 18 11.10 6.57 15.95
N LEU A 19 9.99 6.74 15.23
CA LEU A 19 10.02 7.10 13.81
C LEU A 19 10.39 8.57 13.65
N ASP A 20 11.59 8.80 13.12
CA ASP A 20 11.99 10.08 12.57
C ASP A 20 11.42 10.28 11.15
N THR A 21 10.80 11.44 10.91
CA THR A 21 10.12 11.82 9.67
C THR A 21 11.05 11.83 8.46
N GLU A 22 12.27 12.33 8.59
CA GLU A 22 13.19 12.43 7.45
C GLU A 22 13.84 11.07 7.18
N ARG A 23 14.38 10.45 8.23
CA ARG A 23 15.10 9.19 8.11
C ARG A 23 14.23 8.02 7.65
N HIS A 24 12.94 8.05 8.00
CA HIS A 24 12.00 6.96 7.70
C HIS A 24 10.92 7.35 6.69
N ALA A 25 11.16 8.38 5.87
CA ALA A 25 10.23 8.84 4.84
C ALA A 25 9.72 7.70 3.93
N ALA A 26 10.61 6.78 3.54
CA ALA A 26 10.27 5.63 2.69
C ALA A 26 9.26 4.65 3.33
N LEU A 27 9.11 4.66 4.66
CA LEU A 27 8.07 3.92 5.36
C LEU A 27 6.83 4.80 5.59
N ILE A 28 7.04 6.05 5.98
CA ILE A 28 5.97 6.96 6.40
C ILE A 28 5.07 7.34 5.22
N ILE A 29 5.66 7.76 4.09
CA ILE A 29 4.92 8.19 2.90
C ILE A 29 3.94 7.11 2.43
N PRO A 30 4.37 5.86 2.09
CA PRO A 30 3.43 4.85 1.61
C PRO A 30 2.38 4.48 2.66
N THR A 31 2.75 4.43 3.94
CA THR A 31 1.80 4.08 5.02
C THR A 31 0.68 5.12 5.15
N VAL A 32 1.04 6.40 5.14
CA VAL A 32 0.05 7.49 5.28
C VAL A 32 -0.81 7.62 4.01
N LEU A 33 -0.23 7.45 2.82
CA LEU A 33 -1.01 7.43 1.57
C LEU A 33 -1.97 6.24 1.49
N ALA A 34 -1.60 5.09 2.07
CA ALA A 34 -2.40 3.87 2.02
C ALA A 34 -3.53 3.85 3.07
N ASP A 35 -3.21 4.18 4.32
CA ASP A 35 -4.08 3.91 5.48
C ASP A 35 -4.55 5.19 6.19
N GLY A 36 -4.03 6.36 5.80
CA GLY A 36 -4.35 7.64 6.42
C GLY A 36 -5.73 8.19 6.02
N ASP A 37 -6.19 9.17 6.78
CA ASP A 37 -7.36 10.00 6.47
C ASP A 37 -6.96 11.41 6.03
N PHE A 38 -7.95 12.28 5.74
CA PHE A 38 -7.70 13.64 5.27
C PHE A 38 -6.74 14.45 6.16
N PRO A 39 -6.90 14.50 7.50
CA PRO A 39 -5.92 15.12 8.39
C PRO A 39 -4.50 14.55 8.26
N ASP A 40 -4.36 13.24 8.10
CA ASP A 40 -3.05 12.63 7.93
C ASP A 40 -2.41 13.01 6.60
N TRP A 41 -3.21 13.08 5.53
CA TRP A 41 -2.74 13.51 4.21
C TRP A 41 -2.33 14.98 4.24
N ASP A 42 -3.12 15.85 4.86
CA ASP A 42 -2.78 17.27 5.04
C ASP A 42 -1.43 17.42 5.74
N TRP A 43 -1.21 16.67 6.83
CA TRP A 43 0.08 16.61 7.50
C TRP A 43 1.20 16.11 6.58
N LEU A 44 0.95 15.04 5.82
CA LEU A 44 1.94 14.45 4.92
C LEU A 44 2.43 15.47 3.89
N PHE A 45 1.49 16.15 3.23
CA PHE A 45 1.80 17.18 2.24
C PHE A 45 2.43 18.43 2.87
N ALA A 46 2.08 18.77 4.12
CA ALA A 46 2.73 19.87 4.84
C ALA A 46 4.19 19.56 5.22
N VAL A 47 4.51 18.30 5.56
CA VAL A 47 5.86 17.90 6.01
C VAL A 47 6.80 17.61 4.84
N TYR A 48 6.36 16.82 3.87
CA TYR A 48 7.22 16.41 2.75
C TYR A 48 7.08 17.32 1.53
N GLY A 49 5.97 18.05 1.42
CA GLY A 49 5.68 18.88 0.25
C GLY A 49 5.10 18.08 -0.92
N TRP A 50 4.35 18.78 -1.77
CA TRP A 50 3.73 18.21 -2.96
C TRP A 50 4.74 17.58 -3.92
N ASP A 51 5.78 18.32 -4.26
CA ASP A 51 6.78 17.90 -5.26
C ASP A 51 7.52 16.63 -4.85
N THR A 52 7.85 16.47 -3.57
CA THR A 52 8.53 15.28 -3.05
C THR A 52 7.62 14.06 -3.10
N ILE A 53 6.34 14.18 -2.76
CA ILE A 53 5.39 13.07 -2.81
C ILE A 53 5.09 12.70 -4.28
N GLN A 54 4.99 13.70 -5.15
CA GLN A 54 4.86 13.49 -6.59
C GLN A 54 6.12 12.81 -7.17
N GLN A 55 7.32 13.18 -6.74
CA GLN A 55 8.54 12.50 -7.15
C GLN A 55 8.55 11.05 -6.64
N TRP A 56 8.18 10.84 -5.38
CA TRP A 56 8.12 9.51 -4.77
C TRP A 56 7.17 8.58 -5.53
N ILE A 57 5.98 9.06 -5.94
CA ILE A 57 5.01 8.21 -6.66
C ILE A 57 5.46 7.87 -8.09
N GLN A 58 6.31 8.70 -8.71
CA GLN A 58 6.91 8.45 -10.03
C GLN A 58 8.03 7.41 -10.00
N GLU A 59 8.62 7.15 -8.83
CA GLU A 59 9.69 6.16 -8.70
C GLU A 59 9.16 4.75 -9.02
N PRO A 60 9.90 3.96 -9.83
CA PRO A 60 9.46 2.64 -10.24
C PRO A 60 9.10 1.73 -9.06
N GLY A 61 7.85 1.26 -9.03
CA GLY A 61 7.34 0.33 -8.02
C GLY A 61 6.79 0.98 -6.75
N HIS A 62 6.94 2.29 -6.55
CA HIS A 62 6.40 2.96 -5.36
C HIS A 62 4.86 3.05 -5.40
N ALA A 63 4.28 3.51 -6.52
CA ALA A 63 2.83 3.51 -6.68
C ALA A 63 2.22 2.10 -6.53
N ALA A 64 2.89 1.08 -7.09
CA ALA A 64 2.49 -0.31 -7.01
C ALA A 64 2.51 -0.88 -5.58
N SER A 65 3.26 -0.28 -4.66
CA SER A 65 3.32 -0.68 -3.25
C SER A 65 2.06 -0.29 -2.48
N LEU A 66 1.26 0.65 -3.00
CA LEU A 66 0.01 1.07 -2.40
C LEU A 66 -1.11 0.02 -2.66
N PRO A 67 -2.17 -0.02 -1.84
CA PRO A 67 -3.38 -0.76 -2.17
C PRO A 67 -4.01 -0.27 -3.49
N PRO A 68 -4.66 -1.14 -4.30
CA PRO A 68 -5.18 -0.76 -5.62
C PRO A 68 -6.01 0.52 -5.65
N PRO A 69 -6.97 0.73 -4.73
CA PRO A 69 -7.77 1.96 -4.72
C PRO A 69 -6.92 3.22 -4.47
N MET A 70 -5.89 3.09 -3.63
CA MET A 70 -5.02 4.21 -3.26
C MET A 70 -3.99 4.50 -4.34
N GLU A 71 -3.44 3.47 -4.98
CA GLU A 71 -2.61 3.62 -6.17
C GLU A 71 -3.36 4.42 -7.25
N TRP A 72 -4.59 4.00 -7.57
CA TRP A 72 -5.42 4.68 -8.56
C TRP A 72 -5.69 6.14 -8.17
N LEU A 73 -6.09 6.39 -6.92
CA LEU A 73 -6.40 7.72 -6.41
C LEU A 73 -5.19 8.66 -6.49
N TRP A 74 -4.05 8.24 -5.95
CA TRP A 74 -2.89 9.12 -5.84
C TRP A 74 -2.19 9.35 -7.16
N THR A 75 -2.17 8.37 -8.06
CA THR A 75 -1.66 8.58 -9.42
C THR A 75 -2.57 9.50 -10.24
N ALA A 76 -3.90 9.40 -10.08
CA ALA A 76 -4.82 10.36 -10.69
C ALA A 76 -4.58 11.78 -10.19
N ILE A 77 -4.40 11.99 -8.88
CA ILE A 77 -4.20 13.32 -8.28
C ILE A 77 -2.82 13.90 -8.60
N LEU A 78 -1.75 13.13 -8.40
CA LEU A 78 -0.36 13.62 -8.46
C LEU A 78 0.21 13.58 -9.87
N LEU A 79 -0.24 12.65 -10.72
CA LEU A 79 0.27 12.49 -12.09
C LEU A 79 -0.73 12.92 -13.17
N GLY A 80 -1.98 13.22 -12.79
CA GLY A 80 -3.06 13.53 -13.72
C GLY A 80 -3.54 12.33 -14.55
N THR A 81 -2.96 11.15 -14.36
CA THR A 81 -3.33 9.92 -15.06
C THR A 81 -3.39 8.76 -14.07
N PRO A 82 -4.56 8.13 -13.88
CA PRO A 82 -4.67 6.97 -13.00
C PRO A 82 -3.85 5.81 -13.54
N GLN A 83 -3.11 5.16 -12.66
CA GLN A 83 -2.38 3.94 -12.93
C GLN A 83 -2.94 2.81 -12.07
N GLU A 84 -2.88 1.61 -12.61
CA GLU A 84 -3.15 0.39 -11.86
C GLU A 84 -2.12 -0.65 -12.27
N THR A 85 -1.26 -1.03 -11.33
CA THR A 85 -0.27 -2.06 -11.57
C THR A 85 -0.98 -3.41 -11.66
N PRO A 86 -0.75 -4.20 -12.73
CA PRO A 86 -1.30 -5.54 -12.83
C PRO A 86 -0.82 -6.41 -11.68
N ARG A 87 -1.68 -6.63 -10.67
CA ARG A 87 -1.40 -7.57 -9.59
C ARG A 87 -1.63 -8.99 -10.09
N TRP A 88 -0.83 -9.94 -9.60
CA TRP A 88 -0.90 -11.33 -10.06
C TRP A 88 -2.27 -11.94 -9.76
N SER A 89 -3.17 -11.89 -10.74
CA SER A 89 -4.51 -12.50 -10.70
C SER A 89 -4.50 -13.98 -11.09
N GLY A 90 -3.35 -14.50 -11.51
CA GLY A 90 -3.21 -15.82 -12.15
C GLY A 90 -2.80 -16.98 -11.23
N GLY A 91 -2.44 -16.74 -9.97
CA GLY A 91 -1.81 -17.76 -9.12
C GLY A 91 -2.69 -18.99 -8.82
N ASN A 92 -4.00 -18.79 -8.66
CA ASN A 92 -4.94 -19.84 -8.27
C ASN A 92 -6.13 -20.02 -9.23
N ALA A 93 -6.45 -19.04 -10.08
CA ALA A 93 -7.62 -19.12 -10.97
C ALA A 93 -7.52 -20.21 -12.06
N ARG A 94 -6.33 -20.78 -12.29
CA ARG A 94 -6.08 -21.81 -13.31
C ARG A 94 -5.46 -23.10 -12.77
N ARG A 95 -5.30 -23.22 -11.45
CA ARG A 95 -4.89 -24.50 -10.86
C ARG A 95 -6.13 -25.37 -10.72
N SER A 96 -6.40 -26.20 -11.72
CA SER A 96 -7.19 -27.41 -11.47
C SER A 96 -6.38 -28.28 -10.52
N VAL A 97 -6.94 -28.60 -9.36
CA VAL A 97 -6.38 -29.64 -8.51
C VAL A 97 -6.61 -30.97 -9.24
N PRO A 98 -5.57 -31.74 -9.57
CA PRO A 98 -5.75 -33.06 -10.16
C PRO A 98 -6.66 -33.91 -9.26
N PRO A 99 -7.64 -34.65 -9.79
CA PRO A 99 -8.58 -35.41 -8.96
C PRO A 99 -7.90 -36.44 -8.05
N ASP A 100 -6.71 -36.90 -8.43
CA ASP A 100 -5.83 -37.82 -7.71
C ASP A 100 -4.96 -37.14 -6.63
N ALA A 101 -4.85 -35.81 -6.66
CA ALA A 101 -4.17 -35.03 -5.62
C ALA A 101 -5.08 -34.75 -4.40
N LEU A 102 -6.38 -35.06 -4.50
CA LEU A 102 -7.32 -34.90 -3.40
C LEU A 102 -7.24 -36.08 -2.41
N PRO A 103 -7.12 -35.81 -1.10
CA PRO A 103 -7.13 -36.86 -0.09
C PRO A 103 -8.44 -37.67 -0.09
N ALA A 104 -8.38 -38.91 0.37
CA ALA A 104 -9.54 -39.80 0.44
C ALA A 104 -10.72 -39.24 1.28
N TRP A 105 -10.44 -38.32 2.21
CA TRP A 105 -11.44 -37.67 3.05
C TRP A 105 -12.09 -36.44 2.40
N PHE A 106 -11.65 -36.02 1.21
CA PHE A 106 -12.19 -34.82 0.54
C PHE A 106 -13.63 -35.06 0.05
N PRO A 107 -14.59 -34.16 0.37
CA PRO A 107 -16.01 -34.33 0.04
C PRO A 107 -16.26 -34.55 -1.46
N PRO A 108 -17.00 -35.60 -1.86
CA PRO A 108 -17.23 -35.93 -3.27
C PRO A 108 -18.06 -34.90 -4.03
N GLU A 109 -18.92 -34.14 -3.34
CA GLU A 109 -19.74 -33.07 -3.93
C GLU A 109 -18.91 -31.86 -4.40
N TRP A 110 -17.64 -31.75 -4.00
CA TRP A 110 -16.74 -30.64 -4.33
C TRP A 110 -15.54 -31.07 -5.19
N ARG A 111 -15.56 -32.30 -5.74
CA ARG A 111 -14.57 -32.80 -6.70
C ARG A 111 -14.84 -32.35 -8.13
#